data_AF-A0A7C4E6B9-F1
#
_entry.id   AF-A0A7C4E6B9-F1
#
_cell.length_a   1.000
_cell.length_b   1.000
_cell.length_c   1.000
_cell.angle_alpha   90.00
_cell.angle_beta   90.00
_cell.angle_gamma   90.00
#
_symmetry.space_group_name_H-M   'P 1'
#
loop_
_entity.id
_entity.type
_entity.pdbx_description
1 polymer ?
#
loop_
_entity_poly.entity_id
_entity_poly.type
_entity_poly.pdbx_seq_one_letter_code
_entity_poly.pdbx_strand_id
1 'polypeptide(L)' 'PRSRNNSFCCGAGGAQMWKEEEHGVERVNENRFREAMATGKNTLAVGCPFCLTMMTDAGKAVKSDMQVKDVAEVVAETL' A
#
# COMPACT_ATOMS: atom_id res chain seq x y z
N PRO A 1 11.30 -2.49 -8.29
CA PRO A 1 9.95 -1.90 -8.12
C PRO A 1 9.77 -0.58 -8.88
N ARG A 2 8.60 -0.37 -9.48
CA ARG A 2 8.27 0.88 -10.20
C ARG A 2 8.22 2.08 -9.26
N SER A 3 8.75 3.22 -9.70
CA SER A 3 8.82 4.45 -8.90
C SER A 3 8.78 5.71 -9.77
N ARG A 4 8.62 6.87 -9.13
CA ARG A 4 8.51 8.19 -9.77
C ARG A 4 7.40 8.19 -10.83
N ASN A 5 7.69 8.61 -12.06
CA ASN A 5 6.73 8.70 -13.16
C ASN A 5 6.18 7.33 -13.60
N ASN A 6 6.86 6.23 -13.26
CA ASN A 6 6.40 4.87 -13.58
C ASN A 6 5.57 4.25 -12.43
N SER A 7 5.34 5.00 -11.35
CA SER A 7 4.55 4.54 -10.20
C SER A 7 3.06 4.43 -10.53
N PHE A 8 2.32 3.73 -9.67
CA PHE A 8 0.87 3.62 -9.75
C PHE A 8 0.21 3.66 -8.36
N CYS A 9 -1.12 3.78 -8.36
CA CYS A 9 -1.98 3.97 -7.18
C CYS A 9 -2.13 2.70 -6.33
N CYS A 10 -2.61 2.84 -5.08
CA CYS A 10 -3.04 1.72 -4.24
C CYS A 10 -4.32 1.03 -4.72
N GLY A 11 -5.07 1.65 -5.64
CA GLY A 11 -6.30 1.09 -6.21
C GLY A 11 -7.60 1.54 -5.56
N ALA A 12 -7.60 2.34 -4.49
CA ALA A 12 -8.83 2.78 -3.81
C ALA A 12 -9.50 4.05 -4.37
N GLY A 13 -8.74 4.91 -5.04
CA GLY A 13 -9.24 6.21 -5.52
C GLY A 13 -10.36 6.08 -6.56
N GLY A 14 -11.22 7.09 -6.70
CA GLY A 14 -12.33 7.05 -7.66
C GLY A 14 -13.43 6.04 -7.28
N ALA A 15 -13.74 5.95 -5.99
CA ALA A 15 -14.73 5.05 -5.39
C ALA A 15 -14.44 3.54 -5.54
N GLN A 16 -13.24 3.15 -5.97
CA GLN A 16 -12.88 1.75 -6.20
C GLN A 16 -12.87 0.92 -4.91
N MET A 17 -12.61 1.53 -3.75
CA MET A 17 -12.67 0.86 -2.44
C MET A 17 -14.09 0.36 -2.08
N TRP A 18 -15.15 0.91 -2.66
CA TRP A 18 -16.55 0.58 -2.31
C TRP A 18 -17.23 -0.32 -3.32
N LYS A 19 -16.49 -0.83 -4.31
CA LYS A 19 -17.01 -1.76 -5.29
C LYS A 19 -16.14 -3.00 -5.33
N GLU A 20 -16.65 -4.02 -6.00
CA GLU A 20 -15.87 -5.18 -6.36
C GLU A 20 -14.73 -4.81 -7.29
N GLU A 21 -13.66 -5.60 -7.22
CA GLU A 21 -12.50 -5.39 -8.06
C GLU A 21 -12.80 -5.62 -9.53
N GLU A 22 -12.18 -4.80 -10.36
CA GLU A 22 -12.24 -4.95 -11.80
C GLU A 22 -11.51 -6.23 -12.25
N HIS A 23 -11.91 -6.73 -13.42
CA HIS A 23 -11.25 -7.90 -14.01
C HIS A 23 -9.74 -7.67 -14.19
N GLY A 24 -8.94 -8.65 -13.77
CA GLY A 24 -7.49 -8.59 -13.82
C GLY A 24 -6.84 -9.88 -13.33
N VAL A 25 -5.51 -9.88 -13.27
CA VAL A 25 -4.71 -11.04 -12.83
C VAL A 25 -4.30 -10.96 -11.36
N GLU A 26 -4.33 -9.76 -10.76
CA GLU A 26 -3.93 -9.50 -9.38
C GLU A 26 -4.59 -8.21 -8.88
N ARG A 27 -4.86 -8.14 -7.57
CA ARG A 27 -5.32 -6.92 -6.90
C ARG A 27 -4.26 -5.82 -7.01
N VAL A 28 -4.68 -4.58 -7.28
CA VAL A 28 -3.77 -3.44 -7.48
C VAL A 28 -2.92 -3.16 -6.24
N ASN A 29 -3.53 -3.22 -5.05
CA ASN A 29 -2.83 -3.02 -3.78
C ASN A 29 -1.81 -4.13 -3.51
N GLU A 30 -2.12 -5.40 -3.77
CA GLU A 30 -1.18 -6.52 -3.61
C GLU A 30 0.04 -6.37 -4.53
N ASN A 31 -0.18 -6.05 -5.81
CA ASN A 31 0.89 -5.82 -6.76
C ASN A 31 1.83 -4.70 -6.28
N ARG A 32 1.25 -3.60 -5.80
CA ARG A 32 2.01 -2.47 -5.28
C ARG A 32 2.73 -2.78 -3.98
N PHE A 33 2.10 -3.58 -3.12
CA PHE A 33 2.69 -3.98 -1.84
C PHE A 33 3.88 -4.93 -2.03
N ARG A 34 3.81 -5.87 -2.99
CA ARG A 34 4.97 -6.70 -3.37
C ARG A 34 6.13 -5.86 -3.88
N GLU A 35 5.86 -4.79 -4.62
CA GLU A 35 6.90 -3.84 -5.01
C GLU A 35 7.56 -3.14 -3.82
N ALA A 36 6.78 -2.75 -2.80
CA ALA A 36 7.32 -2.20 -1.57
C ALA A 36 8.18 -3.24 -0.82
N MET A 37 7.71 -4.48 -0.70
CA MET A 37 8.48 -5.59 -0.09
C MET A 37 9.81 -5.85 -0.81
N ALA A 38 9.82 -5.79 -2.13
CA ALA A 38 11.03 -6.00 -2.93
C ALA A 38 12.13 -4.97 -2.68
N THR A 39 11.87 -3.88 -1.95
CA THR A 39 12.89 -2.92 -1.52
C THR A 39 13.70 -3.38 -0.30
N GLY A 40 13.28 -4.45 0.38
CA GLY A 40 13.94 -4.97 1.59
C GLY A 40 13.81 -4.06 2.81
N LYS A 41 12.85 -3.13 2.82
CA LYS A 41 12.54 -2.29 3.98
C LYS A 41 11.52 -2.99 4.88
N ASN A 42 11.45 -2.58 6.15
CA ASN A 42 10.52 -3.16 7.13
C ASN A 42 9.28 -2.31 7.34
N THR A 43 9.29 -1.06 6.87
CA THR A 43 8.20 -0.09 7.06
C THR A 43 7.87 0.58 5.73
N LEU A 44 6.57 0.60 5.40
CA LEU A 44 5.97 1.33 4.30
C LEU A 44 5.20 2.53 4.86
N ALA A 45 5.72 3.73 4.66
CA ALA A 45 5.03 4.96 5.02
C ALA A 45 4.08 5.41 3.90
N VAL A 46 2.86 5.81 4.27
CA VAL A 46 1.82 6.34 3.37
C VAL A 46 1.31 7.67 3.88
N GLY A 47 0.80 8.53 2.99
CA GLY A 47 0.26 9.84 3.36
C GLY A 47 -1.24 10.01 3.06
N CYS A 48 -1.97 8.91 2.99
CA CYS A 48 -3.38 8.91 2.62
C CYS A 48 -4.11 7.79 3.38
N PRO A 49 -5.23 8.07 4.07
CA PRO A 49 -5.98 7.05 4.81
C PRO A 49 -6.41 5.85 3.96
N PHE A 50 -6.76 6.06 2.68
CA PHE A 50 -7.07 4.94 1.79
C PHE A 50 -5.85 4.10 1.44
N CYS A 51 -4.68 4.72 1.28
CA CYS A 51 -3.45 3.96 1.10
C CYS A 51 -3.13 3.14 2.34
N LEU A 52 -3.35 3.68 3.54
CA LEU A 52 -3.15 2.97 4.80
C LEU A 52 -4.02 1.71 4.86
N THR A 53 -5.33 1.83 4.62
CA THR A 53 -6.24 0.68 4.57
C THR A 53 -5.82 -0.32 3.50
N MET A 54 -5.64 0.12 2.25
CA MET A 54 -5.35 -0.78 1.13
C MET A 54 -4.02 -1.53 1.27
N MET A 55 -2.96 -0.85 1.74
CA MET A 55 -1.65 -1.46 1.92
C MET A 55 -1.63 -2.38 3.15
N THR A 56 -2.35 -2.03 4.21
CA THR A 56 -2.50 -2.90 5.38
C THR A 56 -3.22 -4.19 4.99
N ASP A 57 -4.29 -4.10 4.20
CA ASP A 57 -5.03 -5.28 3.74
C ASP A 57 -4.22 -6.12 2.75
N ALA A 58 -3.45 -5.49 1.86
CA ALA A 58 -2.49 -6.19 1.02
C ALA A 58 -1.44 -6.96 1.85
N GLY A 59 -0.90 -6.33 2.90
CA GLY A 59 0.05 -6.96 3.83
C GLY A 59 -0.52 -8.21 4.50
N LYS A 60 -1.77 -8.15 4.96
CA LYS A 60 -2.49 -9.32 5.50
C LYS A 60 -2.67 -10.41 4.45
N ALA A 61 -3.10 -10.05 3.23
CA ALA A 61 -3.36 -11.01 2.15
C ALA A 61 -2.10 -11.79 1.75
N VAL A 62 -0.95 -11.10 1.68
CA VAL A 62 0.34 -11.73 1.34
C VAL A 62 1.12 -12.24 2.56
N LYS A 63 0.55 -12.17 3.76
CA LYS A 63 1.15 -12.60 5.04
C LYS A 63 2.54 -12.00 5.29
N SER A 64 2.65 -10.69 5.12
CA SER A 64 3.90 -9.94 5.33
C SER A 64 3.96 -9.33 6.74
N ASP A 65 5.18 -9.29 7.31
CA ASP A 65 5.48 -8.60 8.57
C ASP A 65 5.85 -7.12 8.37
N MET A 66 5.82 -6.61 7.13
CA MET A 66 6.08 -5.20 6.83
C MET A 66 5.03 -4.30 7.50
N GLN A 67 5.50 -3.32 8.28
CA GLN A 67 4.64 -2.34 8.93
C GLN A 67 4.15 -1.30 7.93
N VAL A 68 2.85 -1.06 7.87
CA VAL A 68 2.27 0.06 7.12
C VAL A 68 1.92 1.15 8.12
N LYS A 69 2.44 2.36 7.91
CA LYS A 69 2.21 3.51 8.81
C LYS A 69 1.82 4.75 8.02
N ASP A 70 0.97 5.59 8.59
CA ASP A 70 0.81 6.95 8.13
C ASP A 70 2.08 7.77 8.44
N VAL A 71 2.42 8.73 7.57
CA VAL A 71 3.54 9.64 7.80
C VAL A 71 3.43 10.39 9.12
N ALA A 72 2.21 10.70 9.59
CA ALA A 72 1.99 11.33 10.89
C ALA A 72 2.40 10.42 12.06
N GLU A 73 2.16 9.11 11.96
CA GLU A 73 2.61 8.14 12.98
C GLU A 73 4.14 8.08 13.04
N VAL A 74 4.79 8.05 11.86
CA VAL A 74 6.26 8.05 11.77
C VAL A 74 6.87 9.30 12.42
N VAL A 75 6.25 10.47 12.21
CA VAL A 75 6.70 11.72 12.86
C VAL A 75 6.48 11.66 14.37
N ALA A 76 5.30 11.20 14.81
CA ALA A 76 4.93 11.13 16.22
C ALA A 76 5.84 10.20 17.05
N GLU A 77 6.41 9.14 16.45
CA GLU A 77 7.36 8.24 17.10
C GLU A 77 8.72 8.89 17.45
N THR A 78 8.97 10.10 16.95
CA THR A 78 10.24 10.82 17.15
C THR A 78 10.11 12.11 17.96
N LEU A 79 8.91 12.43 18.44
CA LEU A 79 8.63 13.58 19.32
C LEU A 79 8.94 13.25 20.79
#